data_AF-A0AAW2MNL3-F1
#
_entry.id   AF-A0AAW2MNL3-F1
#
_cell.length_a   1.000
_cell.length_b   1.000
_cell.length_c   1.000
_cell.angle_alpha   90.00
_cell.angle_beta   90.00
_cell.angle_gamma   90.00
#
_symmetry.space_group_name_H-M   'P 1'
#
loop_
_entity.id
_entity.type
_entity.pdbx_description
1 polymer ?
#
loop_
_entity_poly.entity_id
_entity_poly.type
_entity_poly.pdbx_seq_one_letter_code
_entity_poly.pdbx_strand_id
1 'polypeptide(L)'
;MHYRHTHAMSKPSEKGKKRRLEESPEIEDSNERGKDPVPSPEPDKETPAMVQPVEELLTIELTPGNPKKVTKIGSRMTEDIRNQVVNRFLMNQDIFAWTPHDLEGIDLGVITHHLNLNPSIRPIKQKKRHFRPEKDKIIQGEVNKLLLT
;
A
#
# COMPACT_ATOMS: atom_id res chain seq x y z
N MET A 1 -40.55 -36.53 -60.87
CA MET A 1 -39.94 -37.67 -61.61
C MET A 1 -38.75 -37.16 -62.41
N HIS A 2 -37.53 -37.41 -61.92
CA HIS A 2 -36.32 -37.88 -62.64
C HIS A 2 -35.04 -37.43 -61.92
N TYR A 3 -34.46 -38.40 -61.21
CA TYR A 3 -33.15 -38.44 -60.57
C TYR A 3 -32.04 -38.79 -61.58
N ARG A 4 -30.80 -38.32 -61.35
CA ARG A 4 -29.53 -39.09 -61.50
C ARG A 4 -28.49 -38.52 -60.51
N HIS A 5 -28.07 -39.25 -59.46
CA HIS A 5 -26.96 -40.23 -59.32
C HIS A 5 -25.57 -39.52 -59.22
N THR A 6 -24.63 -39.71 -58.27
CA THR A 6 -24.17 -40.87 -57.45
C THR A 6 -23.39 -40.48 -56.16
N HIS A 7 -23.33 -41.41 -55.19
CA HIS A 7 -22.42 -41.56 -54.02
C HIS A 7 -20.92 -41.67 -54.41
N ALA A 8 -19.87 -41.69 -53.56
CA ALA A 8 -19.52 -41.26 -52.19
C ALA A 8 -18.01 -41.61 -51.97
N MET A 9 -17.41 -41.05 -50.90
CA MET A 9 -16.16 -41.45 -50.19
C MET A 9 -14.78 -40.96 -50.66
N SER A 10 -14.11 -40.17 -49.80
CA SER A 10 -12.70 -40.37 -49.39
C SER A 10 -12.31 -39.42 -48.24
N LYS A 11 -11.75 -39.93 -47.13
CA LYS A 11 -11.07 -39.15 -46.07
C LYS A 11 -9.57 -39.11 -46.39
N PRO A 12 -8.85 -38.02 -46.07
CA PRO A 12 -7.73 -38.13 -45.10
C PRO A 12 -7.51 -36.83 -44.26
N SER A 13 -7.16 -36.87 -42.97
CA SER A 13 -5.82 -37.01 -42.35
C SER A 13 -5.29 -35.68 -41.78
N GLU A 14 -4.57 -35.84 -40.68
CA GLU A 14 -4.11 -34.88 -39.67
C GLU A 14 -2.87 -34.05 -40.10
N LYS A 15 -2.60 -32.96 -39.34
CA LYS A 15 -1.32 -32.22 -39.13
C LYS A 15 -1.02 -30.96 -39.98
N GLY A 16 -1.32 -29.81 -39.37
CA GLY A 16 -0.40 -28.68 -39.10
C GLY A 16 0.28 -27.92 -40.25
N LYS A 17 0.06 -26.59 -40.31
CA LYS A 17 1.12 -25.57 -40.53
C LYS A 17 0.59 -24.13 -40.35
N LYS A 18 1.51 -23.28 -39.89
CA LYS A 18 1.38 -21.92 -39.33
C LYS A 18 0.85 -20.90 -40.35
N ARG A 19 -0.02 -19.97 -39.92
CA ARG A 19 -0.37 -18.77 -40.71
C ARG A 19 0.50 -17.58 -40.30
N ARG A 20 1.40 -17.26 -41.23
CA ARG A 20 1.92 -15.97 -41.74
C ARG A 20 1.74 -14.71 -40.87
N LEU A 21 2.87 -14.03 -40.63
CA LEU A 21 2.95 -12.61 -40.23
C LEU A 21 2.31 -11.74 -41.32
N GLU A 22 1.32 -10.93 -40.94
CA GLU A 22 0.86 -9.79 -41.74
C GLU A 22 1.44 -8.54 -41.06
N GLU A 23 2.39 -7.93 -41.76
CA GLU A 23 3.05 -6.67 -41.48
C GLU A 23 2.08 -5.53 -41.82
N SER A 24 1.83 -4.61 -40.89
CA SER A 24 1.00 -3.41 -41.12
C SER A 24 1.90 -2.25 -41.56
N PRO A 25 1.44 -1.38 -42.49
CA PRO A 25 2.31 -0.46 -43.22
C PRO A 25 2.84 0.68 -42.34
N GLU A 26 4.08 1.07 -42.61
CA GLU A 26 4.75 2.23 -42.04
C GLU A 26 4.03 3.53 -42.45
N ILE A 27 3.71 4.39 -41.46
CA ILE A 27 3.24 5.76 -41.70
C ILE A 27 4.41 6.69 -41.35
N GLU A 28 5.01 7.30 -42.37
CA GLU A 28 5.89 8.46 -42.21
C GLU A 28 5.05 9.66 -41.75
N ASP A 29 5.27 10.15 -40.52
CA ASP A 29 4.76 11.45 -40.08
C ASP A 29 5.84 12.51 -40.26
N SER A 30 5.66 13.31 -41.30
CA SER A 30 6.51 14.45 -41.64
C SER A 30 5.89 15.71 -41.05
N ASN A 31 6.39 16.18 -39.90
CA ASN A 31 6.24 17.58 -39.50
C ASN A 31 7.31 18.00 -38.47
N GLU A 32 8.48 18.41 -38.98
CA GLU A 32 9.38 19.29 -38.22
C GLU A 32 8.71 20.66 -38.08
N ARG A 33 8.12 20.94 -36.91
CA ARG A 33 7.81 22.30 -36.49
C ARG A 33 8.33 22.49 -35.08
N GLY A 34 9.42 23.24 -34.99
CA GLY A 34 10.10 23.57 -33.75
C GLY A 34 9.14 23.95 -32.64
N LYS A 35 9.21 23.18 -31.55
CA LYS A 35 9.04 23.70 -30.20
C LYS A 35 10.28 23.23 -29.47
N ASP A 36 11.13 24.18 -29.12
CA ASP A 36 12.15 23.96 -28.11
C ASP A 36 11.49 23.20 -26.93
N PRO A 37 12.16 22.20 -26.35
CA PRO A 37 11.59 21.52 -25.19
C PRO A 37 11.34 22.60 -24.14
N VAL A 38 10.07 22.84 -23.83
CA VAL A 38 9.71 23.51 -22.59
C VAL A 38 10.43 22.73 -21.51
N PRO A 39 11.31 23.35 -20.69
CA PRO A 39 11.88 22.66 -19.56
C PRO A 39 10.69 22.15 -18.77
N SER A 40 10.53 20.83 -18.72
CA SER A 40 9.61 20.23 -17.76
C SER A 40 9.96 20.88 -16.43
N PRO A 41 9.03 21.48 -15.68
CA PRO A 41 9.35 21.90 -14.32
C PRO A 41 9.97 20.66 -13.69
N GLU A 42 11.25 20.77 -13.33
CA GLU A 42 11.87 19.74 -12.51
C GLU A 42 10.90 19.55 -11.35
N PRO A 43 10.50 18.32 -11.00
CA PRO A 43 9.72 18.14 -9.80
C PRO A 43 10.53 18.84 -8.72
N ASP A 44 9.98 19.91 -8.14
CA ASP A 44 10.64 20.60 -7.05
C ASP A 44 10.99 19.50 -6.07
N LYS A 45 12.28 19.15 -6.03
CA LYS A 45 12.83 18.24 -5.05
C LYS A 45 12.88 19.07 -3.79
N GLU A 46 11.72 19.46 -3.30
CA GLU A 46 11.51 19.60 -1.88
C GLU A 46 11.68 18.18 -1.33
N THR A 47 12.94 17.75 -1.23
CA THR A 47 13.35 16.90 -0.12
C THR A 47 12.68 17.53 1.09
N PRO A 48 11.78 16.82 1.80
CA PRO A 48 11.26 17.34 3.05
C PRO A 48 12.50 17.72 3.84
N ALA A 49 12.68 19.02 4.10
CA ALA A 49 13.84 19.46 4.85
C ALA A 49 13.81 18.64 6.14
N MET A 50 14.77 17.73 6.29
CA MET A 50 14.83 16.90 7.48
C MET A 50 15.09 17.86 8.62
N VAL A 51 14.02 18.21 9.33
CA VAL A 51 14.08 19.15 10.45
C VAL A 51 14.98 18.49 11.47
N GLN A 52 16.20 19.02 11.61
CA GLN A 52 17.11 18.53 12.62
C GLN A 52 16.60 19.01 13.99
N PRO A 53 16.70 18.16 15.03
CA PRO A 53 16.43 18.60 16.38
C PRO A 53 17.22 19.86 16.71
N VAL A 54 16.56 20.86 17.29
CA VAL A 54 17.18 22.11 17.74
C VAL A 54 18.22 21.86 18.85
N GLU A 55 18.09 20.72 19.52
CA GLU A 55 18.99 20.26 20.56
C GLU A 55 19.20 18.74 20.48
N GLU A 56 20.28 18.28 21.10
CA GLU A 56 20.50 16.85 21.31
C GLU A 56 19.41 16.26 22.21
N LEU A 57 19.09 15.00 21.98
CA LEU A 57 18.07 14.28 22.74
C LEU A 57 18.69 13.16 23.56
N LEU A 58 18.24 13.02 24.80
CA LEU A 58 18.59 11.93 25.71
C LEU A 58 17.51 10.86 25.64
N THR A 59 17.92 9.61 25.45
CA THR A 59 17.02 8.45 25.48
C THR A 59 16.84 7.99 26.93
N ILE A 60 15.60 7.77 27.33
CA ILE A 60 15.23 7.24 28.65
C ILE A 60 14.37 5.98 28.49
N GLU A 61 14.57 5.02 29.38
CA GLU A 61 13.74 3.81 29.47
C GLU A 61 12.44 4.12 30.22
N LEU A 62 11.31 3.84 29.58
CA LEU A 62 10.00 4.01 30.21
C LEU A 62 9.56 2.77 30.95
N THR A 63 9.98 1.57 30.52
CA THR A 63 9.71 0.33 31.24
C THR A 63 11.03 -0.34 31.59
N PRO A 64 11.36 -0.49 32.89
CA PRO A 64 12.60 -1.13 33.32
C PRO A 64 12.76 -2.52 32.70
N GLY A 65 13.92 -2.75 32.06
CA GLY A 65 14.25 -4.05 31.46
C GLY A 65 13.65 -4.31 30.08
N ASN A 66 12.97 -3.32 29.46
CA ASN A 66 12.51 -3.44 28.08
C ASN A 66 13.18 -2.39 27.16
N PRO A 67 14.19 -2.77 26.36
CA PRO A 67 14.93 -1.84 25.52
C PRO A 67 14.10 -1.27 24.35
N LYS A 68 12.91 -1.80 24.09
CA LYS A 68 12.00 -1.28 23.06
C LYS A 68 11.08 -0.18 23.58
N LYS A 69 10.89 -0.08 24.91
CA LYS A 69 9.98 0.87 25.54
C LYS A 69 10.74 2.10 26.04
N VAL A 70 11.25 2.89 25.09
CA VAL A 70 12.08 4.09 25.35
C VAL A 70 11.47 5.34 24.74
N THR A 71 11.72 6.50 25.34
CA THR A 71 11.39 7.81 24.76
C THR A 71 12.59 8.76 24.79
N LYS A 72 12.47 9.90 24.12
CA LYS A 72 13.54 10.90 24.00
C LYS A 72 13.11 12.22 24.64
N ILE A 73 14.01 12.83 25.40
CA ILE A 73 13.82 14.14 26.04
C ILE A 73 14.96 15.09 25.69
N GLY A 74 14.71 16.39 25.79
CA GLY A 74 15.72 17.42 25.52
C GLY A 74 16.94 17.34 26.43
N SER A 75 18.15 17.50 25.88
CA SER A 75 19.38 17.45 26.67
C SER A 75 19.58 18.69 27.55
N ARG A 76 19.04 19.84 27.15
CA ARG A 76 19.30 21.15 27.77
C ARG A 76 18.44 21.45 29.01
N MET A 77 17.66 20.47 29.49
CA MET A 77 16.87 20.59 30.71
C MET A 77 17.77 20.59 31.95
N THR A 78 17.37 21.34 32.99
CA THR A 78 17.99 21.23 34.31
C THR A 78 17.69 19.86 34.91
N GLU A 79 18.56 19.42 35.82
CA GLU A 79 18.43 18.09 36.44
C GLU A 79 17.10 17.91 37.21
N ASP A 80 16.64 18.95 37.89
CA ASP A 80 15.35 18.95 38.60
C ASP A 80 14.18 18.75 37.62
N ILE A 81 14.12 19.53 36.54
CA ILE A 81 13.05 19.41 35.53
C ILE A 81 13.13 18.05 34.84
N ARG A 82 14.33 17.61 34.49
CA ARG A 82 14.56 16.29 33.89
C ARG A 82 13.99 15.19 34.76
N ASN A 83 14.30 15.18 36.06
CA ASN A 83 13.81 14.18 37.00
C ASN A 83 12.29 14.25 37.17
N GLN A 84 11.70 15.44 37.19
CA GLN A 84 10.25 15.60 37.23
C GLN A 84 9.58 15.01 35.98
N VAL A 85 10.11 15.29 34.78
CA VAL A 85 9.57 14.76 33.51
C VAL A 85 9.72 13.25 33.44
N VAL A 86 10.89 12.71 33.76
CA VAL A 86 11.13 11.26 33.79
C VAL A 86 10.16 10.58 34.76
N ASN A 87 10.02 11.10 35.97
CA ASN A 87 9.07 10.55 36.95
C ASN A 87 7.63 10.59 36.42
N ARG A 88 7.22 11.66 35.72
CA ARG A 88 5.88 11.73 35.12
C ARG A 88 5.68 10.67 34.06
N PHE A 89 6.66 10.42 33.20
CA PHE A 89 6.52 9.35 32.21
C PHE A 89 6.51 7.96 32.84
N LEU A 90 7.31 7.73 33.89
CA LEU A 90 7.32 6.47 34.62
C LEU A 90 6.02 6.23 35.40
N MET A 91 5.36 7.27 35.89
CA MET A 91 4.05 7.17 36.55
C MET A 91 2.90 6.91 35.57
N ASN A 92 3.07 7.28 34.30
CA ASN A 92 2.03 7.19 33.26
C ASN A 92 2.48 6.27 32.10
N GLN A 93 3.15 5.16 32.44
CA GLN A 93 3.67 4.22 31.43
C GLN A 93 2.55 3.59 30.57
N ASP A 94 1.35 3.52 31.13
CA ASP A 94 0.11 3.00 30.54
C ASP A 94 -0.48 3.90 29.44
N ILE A 95 -0.10 5.18 29.38
CA ILE A 95 -0.55 6.11 28.34
C ILE A 95 0.16 5.85 27.00
N PHE A 96 1.32 5.19 27.01
CA PHE A 96 2.09 4.92 25.80
C PHE A 96 1.66 3.61 25.13
N ALA A 97 1.37 3.67 23.83
CA ALA A 97 1.06 2.51 23.03
C ALA A 97 2.30 1.97 22.28
N TRP A 98 2.77 0.79 22.66
CA TRP A 98 3.92 0.13 22.03
C TRP A 98 3.49 -0.90 20.98
N THR A 99 2.30 -1.46 21.18
CA THR A 99 1.60 -2.37 20.30
C THR A 99 0.18 -1.86 20.07
N PRO A 100 -0.48 -2.25 18.98
CA PRO A 100 -1.87 -1.83 18.77
C PRO A 100 -2.85 -2.31 19.84
N HIS A 101 -2.54 -3.40 20.56
CA HIS A 101 -3.26 -3.85 21.75
C HIS A 101 -3.19 -2.83 22.91
N ASP A 102 -2.14 -2.04 23.02
CA ASP A 102 -2.02 -1.02 24.07
C ASP A 102 -2.96 0.18 23.83
N LEU A 103 -3.57 0.31 22.64
CA LEU A 103 -4.55 1.36 22.33
C LEU A 103 -5.97 1.05 22.84
N GLU A 104 -6.18 -0.08 23.52
CA GLU A 104 -7.46 -0.48 24.11
C GLU A 104 -7.98 0.48 25.20
N GLY A 105 -7.16 1.42 25.67
CA GLY A 105 -7.52 2.38 26.73
C GLY A 105 -8.43 3.52 26.30
N ILE A 106 -8.66 3.74 25.00
CA ILE A 106 -9.60 4.76 24.54
C ILE A 106 -10.94 4.11 24.26
N ASP A 107 -11.99 4.61 24.92
CA ASP A 107 -13.37 4.13 24.72
C ASP A 107 -13.67 4.08 23.22
N LEU A 108 -14.03 2.90 22.74
CA LEU A 108 -14.41 2.67 21.35
C LEU A 108 -15.57 3.60 20.96
N GLY A 109 -16.45 4.00 21.89
CA GLY A 109 -17.47 5.01 21.63
C GLY A 109 -16.92 6.38 21.22
N VAL A 110 -15.69 6.71 21.60
CA VAL A 110 -15.01 7.98 21.29
C VAL A 110 -14.22 7.91 19.99
N ILE A 111 -13.56 6.77 19.70
CA ILE A 111 -12.67 6.63 18.54
C ILE A 111 -13.28 5.90 17.35
N THR A 112 -14.45 5.28 17.51
CA THR A 112 -15.11 4.62 16.38
C THR A 112 -15.79 5.65 15.48
N HIS A 113 -15.39 5.66 14.22
CA HIS A 113 -16.12 6.36 13.19
C HIS A 113 -17.33 5.52 12.77
N HIS A 114 -18.53 6.01 13.05
CA HIS A 114 -19.76 5.41 12.54
C HIS A 114 -19.96 5.82 11.07
N LEU A 115 -20.06 4.83 10.19
CA LEU A 115 -20.51 5.07 8.83
C LEU A 115 -22.03 5.29 8.85
N ASN A 116 -22.48 6.45 8.35
CA ASN A 116 -23.90 6.76 8.22
C ASN A 116 -24.54 5.91 7.12
N LEU A 117 -24.95 4.70 7.47
CA LEU A 117 -25.62 3.76 6.58
C LEU A 117 -27.14 3.85 6.76
N ASN A 118 -27.88 3.78 5.65
CA ASN A 118 -29.33 3.62 5.71
C ASN A 118 -29.66 2.15 6.05
N PRO A 119 -30.26 1.85 7.21
CA PRO A 119 -30.52 0.48 7.64
C PRO A 119 -31.58 -0.25 6.80
N SER A 120 -32.37 0.48 6.02
CA SER A 120 -33.35 -0.10 5.09
C SER A 120 -32.72 -0.63 3.80
N ILE A 121 -31.44 -0.33 3.53
CA ILE A 121 -30.74 -0.80 2.33
C ILE A 121 -30.18 -2.20 2.57
N ARG A 122 -30.45 -3.11 1.63
CA ARG A 122 -29.92 -4.48 1.68
C ARG A 122 -28.41 -4.49 1.38
N PRO A 123 -27.59 -5.19 2.18
CA PRO A 123 -26.16 -5.34 1.90
C PRO A 123 -25.91 -5.99 0.53
N ILE A 124 -24.92 -5.49 -0.20
CA ILE A 124 -24.53 -6.02 -1.51
C ILE A 124 -23.17 -6.72 -1.38
N LYS A 125 -23.14 -8.03 -1.65
CA LYS A 125 -21.89 -8.79 -1.71
C LYS A 125 -21.21 -8.58 -3.06
N GLN A 126 -20.09 -7.86 -3.08
CA GLN A 126 -19.28 -7.72 -4.28
C GLN A 126 -18.49 -9.01 -4.56
N LYS A 127 -18.40 -9.41 -5.83
CA LYS A 127 -17.63 -10.58 -6.25
C LYS A 127 -16.13 -10.30 -6.07
N LYS A 128 -15.42 -11.24 -5.43
CA LYS A 128 -13.96 -11.18 -5.27
C LYS A 128 -13.29 -11.07 -6.65
N ARG A 129 -12.36 -10.13 -6.80
CA ARG A 129 -11.49 -10.05 -7.98
C ARG A 129 -10.37 -11.08 -7.85
N HIS A 130 -10.10 -11.82 -8.92
CA HIS A 130 -8.95 -12.71 -9.00
C HIS A 130 -7.76 -11.92 -9.54
N PHE A 131 -6.63 -11.96 -8.84
CA PHE A 131 -5.39 -11.38 -9.33
C PHE A 131 -4.49 -12.46 -9.91
N ARG A 132 -3.41 -12.06 -10.59
CA ARG A 132 -2.36 -13.00 -11.01
C ARG A 132 -1.62 -13.53 -9.78
N PRO A 133 -1.05 -14.75 -9.82
CA PRO A 133 -0.39 -15.36 -8.65
C PRO A 133 0.68 -14.48 -8.00
N GLU A 134 1.42 -13.70 -8.79
CA GLU A 134 2.43 -12.76 -8.28
C GLU A 134 1.81 -11.68 -7.39
N LYS A 135 0.69 -11.08 -7.81
CA LYS A 135 -0.01 -10.06 -7.03
C LYS A 135 -0.71 -10.64 -5.81
N ASP A 136 -1.31 -11.82 -5.95
CA ASP A 136 -1.94 -12.51 -4.81
C ASP A 136 -0.91 -12.80 -3.70
N LYS A 137 0.32 -13.20 -4.05
CA LYS A 137 1.40 -13.39 -3.06
C LYS A 137 1.71 -12.11 -2.28
N ILE A 138 1.80 -10.97 -2.99
CA ILE A 138 2.05 -9.66 -2.35
C ILE A 138 0.87 -9.29 -1.43
N ILE A 139 -0.36 -9.40 -1.93
CA ILE A 139 -1.57 -9.11 -1.15
C ILE A 139 -1.63 -9.96 0.12
N GLN A 140 -1.36 -11.26 0.01
CA GLN A 140 -1.33 -12.16 1.18
C GLN A 140 -0.23 -11.76 2.16
N GLY A 141 0.96 -11.40 1.68
CA GLY A 141 2.03 -10.90 2.54
C GLY A 141 1.63 -9.66 3.34
N GLU A 142 1.03 -8.67 2.70
CA GLU A 142 0.56 -7.44 3.37
C GLU A 142 -0.60 -7.72 4.33
N VAL A 143 -1.58 -8.55 3.92
CA VAL A 143 -2.70 -8.94 4.80
C VAL A 143 -2.18 -9.65 6.05
N ASN A 144 -1.21 -10.57 5.92
CA ASN A 144 -0.63 -11.25 7.06
C ASN A 144 0.09 -10.26 8.00
N LYS A 145 0.76 -9.23 7.50
CA LYS A 145 1.34 -8.18 8.37
C LYS A 145 0.27 -7.46 9.19
N LEU A 146 -0.88 -7.17 8.59
CA LEU A 146 -2.01 -6.54 9.29
C LEU A 146 -2.64 -7.47 10.34
N LEU A 147 -2.69 -8.78 10.06
CA LEU A 147 -3.27 -9.78 10.96
C LEU A 147 -2.31 -10.30 12.04
N LEU A 148 -1.00 -10.08 11.90
CA LEU A 148 0.03 -10.46 12.88
C LEU A 148 0.18 -9.43 14.03
N THR A 149 -0.83 -8.59 14.20
CA THR A 149 -0.92 -7.58 15.24
C THR A 149 -1.57 -8.17 16.48
#